data_AF-A0A377JLI2-F1
#
_entry.id   AF-A0A377JLI2-F1
#
_cell.length_a   1.000
_cell.length_b   1.000
_cell.length_c   1.000
_cell.angle_alpha   90.00
_cell.angle_beta   90.00
_cell.angle_gamma   90.00
#
_symmetry.space_group_name_H-M   'P 1'
#
loop_
_entity.id
_entity.type
_entity.pdbx_description
1 polymer ?
#
loop_
_entity_poly.entity_id
_entity_poly.type
_entity_poly.pdbx_seq_one_letter_code
_entity_poly.pdbx_strand_id
1 'polypeptide(L)'
;MYVALEGIDTCGKSTQIAALREHFPQAIFTKEPGGSALGATLRDIILHAHHTSGDSISHSPISKEAEFFLFLADRAEHIAKVIKPNLDRLIIADRSLISGIAYAKDLPESQAINLLSTQGIVPDLCFVFVIDKATLQDRLSTKTKDAIETRGIEYLLDIQDRIIRAACNTAKHTIHINAANDIATITQELCAHITHAMGSR
;
A
#
# COMPACT_ATOMS: atom_id res chain seq x y z
N MET A 1 4.76 5.43 16.34
CA MET A 1 3.44 5.46 15.67
C MET A 1 3.59 5.02 14.22
N TYR A 2 2.88 3.97 13.82
CA TYR A 2 2.92 3.43 12.46
C TYR A 2 1.70 3.87 11.64
N VAL A 3 1.92 4.68 10.60
CA VAL A 3 0.91 5.20 9.67
C VAL A 3 1.05 4.50 8.31
N ALA A 4 -0.06 4.01 7.77
CA ALA A 4 -0.12 3.48 6.40
C ALA A 4 -0.97 4.38 5.50
N LEU A 5 -0.46 4.66 4.30
CA LEU A 5 -1.23 5.29 3.22
C LEU A 5 -1.61 4.21 2.22
N GLU A 6 -2.90 3.98 2.09
CA GLU A 6 -3.50 2.93 1.29
C GLU A 6 -4.43 3.52 0.22
N GLY A 7 -4.61 2.77 -0.86
CA GLY A 7 -5.43 3.19 -1.99
C GLY A 7 -4.96 2.56 -3.29
N ILE A 8 -5.81 2.65 -4.31
CA ILE A 8 -5.50 2.11 -5.63
C ILE A 8 -4.43 2.94 -6.35
N ASP A 9 -3.93 2.44 -7.45
CA ASP A 9 -3.01 3.24 -8.27
C ASP A 9 -3.74 4.48 -8.80
N THR A 10 -3.00 5.56 -9.03
CA THR A 10 -3.50 6.89 -9.46
C THR A 10 -4.35 7.68 -8.46
N CYS A 11 -4.59 7.18 -7.24
CA CYS A 11 -5.34 7.92 -6.22
C CYS A 11 -4.55 9.08 -5.56
N GLY A 12 -3.25 9.23 -5.83
CA GLY A 12 -2.44 10.39 -5.37
C GLY A 12 -1.54 10.16 -4.15
N LYS A 13 -1.36 8.91 -3.70
CA LYS A 13 -0.51 8.56 -2.53
C LYS A 13 0.90 9.14 -2.62
N SER A 14 1.61 8.93 -3.73
CA SER A 14 3.01 9.35 -3.87
C SER A 14 3.16 10.88 -3.79
N THR A 15 2.17 11.63 -4.29
CA THR A 15 2.10 13.09 -4.14
C THR A 15 1.97 13.49 -2.68
N GLN A 16 1.07 12.84 -1.93
CA GLN A 16 0.88 13.14 -0.51
C GLN A 16 2.07 12.70 0.34
N ILE A 17 2.73 11.59 0.01
CA ILE A 17 3.96 11.18 0.69
C ILE A 17 5.06 12.21 0.52
N ALA A 18 5.19 12.80 -0.68
CA ALA A 18 6.16 13.88 -0.92
C ALA A 18 5.84 15.11 -0.06
N ALA A 19 4.58 15.54 0.00
CA ALA A 19 4.16 16.66 0.85
C ALA A 19 4.37 16.38 2.35
N LEU A 20 4.01 15.17 2.82
CA LEU A 20 4.20 14.76 4.21
C LEU A 20 5.67 14.76 4.65
N ARG A 21 6.62 14.52 3.73
CA ARG A 21 8.06 14.63 4.04
C ARG A 21 8.47 16.03 4.45
N GLU A 22 7.85 17.05 3.88
CA GLU A 22 8.12 18.45 4.23
C GLU A 22 7.57 18.80 5.61
N HIS A 23 6.41 18.25 5.97
CA HIS A 23 5.76 18.47 7.26
C HIS A 23 6.34 17.63 8.40
N PHE A 24 6.84 16.43 8.11
CA PHE A 24 7.36 15.49 9.09
C PHE A 24 8.80 15.04 8.75
N PRO A 25 9.79 15.95 8.74
CA PRO A 25 11.14 15.66 8.24
C PRO A 25 11.90 14.60 9.07
N GLN A 26 11.48 14.34 10.31
CA GLN A 26 12.08 13.34 11.20
C GLN A 26 11.38 11.97 11.14
N ALA A 27 10.26 11.87 10.41
CA ALA A 27 9.54 10.63 10.24
C ALA A 27 10.30 9.67 9.33
N ILE A 28 10.11 8.38 9.56
CA ILE A 28 10.65 7.33 8.71
C ILE A 28 9.65 7.09 7.58
N PHE A 29 10.04 7.40 6.36
CA PHE A 29 9.25 7.10 5.17
C PHE A 29 9.70 5.78 4.56
N THR A 30 8.75 4.87 4.37
CA THR A 30 9.01 3.55 3.82
C THR A 30 7.89 3.13 2.86
N LYS A 31 8.00 1.94 2.26
CA LYS A 31 7.01 1.41 1.32
C LYS A 31 7.00 -0.11 1.32
N GLU A 32 5.85 -0.69 0.97
CA GLU A 32 5.72 -2.11 0.63
C GLU A 32 5.19 -2.28 -0.80
N PRO A 33 5.76 -3.20 -1.60
CA PRO A 33 7.02 -3.88 -1.36
C PRO A 33 8.23 -2.95 -1.59
N GLY A 34 9.38 -3.27 -1.00
CA GLY A 34 10.64 -2.59 -1.30
C GLY A 34 11.21 -1.68 -0.22
N GLY A 35 10.74 -1.79 1.02
CA GLY A 35 11.18 -0.96 2.15
C GLY A 35 12.54 -1.35 2.75
N SER A 36 13.11 -2.49 2.34
CA SER A 36 14.40 -3.01 2.82
C SER A 36 15.31 -3.41 1.66
N ALA A 37 16.59 -3.72 1.92
CA ALA A 37 17.52 -4.17 0.88
C ALA A 37 17.04 -5.45 0.19
N LEU A 38 16.64 -6.48 0.96
CA LEU A 38 16.02 -7.69 0.42
C LEU A 38 14.66 -7.37 -0.23
N GLY A 39 13.85 -6.52 0.41
CA GLY A 39 12.56 -6.11 -0.13
C GLY A 39 12.67 -5.45 -1.50
N ALA A 40 13.72 -4.65 -1.75
CA ALA A 40 13.98 -4.05 -3.05
C ALA A 40 14.24 -5.12 -4.11
N THR A 41 15.05 -6.14 -3.80
CA THR A 41 15.28 -7.29 -4.68
C THR A 41 13.98 -8.06 -4.95
N LEU A 42 13.17 -8.32 -3.92
CA LEU A 42 11.89 -9.02 -4.06
C LEU A 42 10.89 -8.21 -4.89
N ARG A 43 10.83 -6.89 -4.69
CA ARG A 43 10.02 -5.98 -5.51
C ARG A 43 10.42 -6.08 -6.98
N ASP A 44 11.72 -6.05 -7.28
CA ASP A 44 12.19 -6.15 -8.66
C ASP A 44 11.77 -7.49 -9.28
N ILE A 45 11.88 -8.60 -8.55
CA ILE A 45 11.40 -9.92 -9.01
C ILE A 45 9.90 -9.88 -9.31
N ILE A 46 9.08 -9.38 -8.38
CA ILE A 46 7.61 -9.31 -8.55
C ILE A 46 7.24 -8.46 -9.78
N LEU A 47 7.88 -7.30 -9.97
CA LEU A 47 7.57 -6.40 -11.08
C LEU A 47 7.99 -6.97 -12.44
N HIS A 48 9.11 -7.68 -12.52
CA HIS A 48 9.62 -8.23 -13.79
C HIS A 48 9.07 -9.62 -14.12
N ALA A 49 8.49 -10.33 -13.15
CA ALA A 49 7.90 -11.65 -13.35
C ALA A 49 6.76 -11.68 -14.38
N HIS A 50 6.12 -10.54 -14.63
CA HIS A 50 5.02 -10.41 -15.60
C HIS A 50 5.48 -10.10 -17.03
N HIS A 51 6.79 -9.90 -17.27
CA HIS A 51 7.34 -9.41 -18.55
C HIS A 51 8.14 -10.46 -19.36
N THR A 52 7.98 -11.76 -19.09
CA THR A 52 8.74 -12.78 -19.83
C THR A 52 7.93 -13.38 -20.98
N SER A 53 8.31 -13.04 -22.22
CA SER A 53 7.87 -13.70 -23.45
C SER A 53 8.94 -14.71 -23.90
N GLY A 54 8.62 -16.01 -23.84
CA GLY A 54 9.52 -17.12 -24.19
C GLY A 54 8.96 -18.49 -23.82
N ASP A 55 9.70 -19.57 -24.08
CA ASP A 55 9.24 -20.97 -24.03
C ASP A 55 8.77 -21.49 -22.64
N SER A 56 7.86 -22.46 -22.70
CA SER A 56 6.75 -22.74 -21.77
C SER A 56 7.06 -23.28 -20.36
N ILE A 57 8.31 -23.37 -19.94
CA ILE A 57 8.67 -23.84 -18.57
C ILE A 57 9.53 -22.80 -17.82
N SER A 58 10.36 -22.01 -18.53
CA SER A 58 11.24 -20.99 -17.92
C SER A 58 10.66 -19.57 -17.98
N HIS A 59 9.54 -19.39 -18.68
CA HIS A 59 8.95 -18.08 -19.00
C HIS A 59 7.45 -18.01 -18.71
N SER A 60 6.95 -18.85 -17.80
CA SER A 60 5.61 -18.69 -17.26
C SER A 60 5.63 -17.54 -16.24
N PRO A 61 4.60 -16.67 -16.20
CA PRO A 61 4.42 -15.77 -15.07
C PRO A 61 4.44 -16.58 -13.77
N ILE A 62 5.01 -15.99 -12.71
CA ILE A 62 5.03 -16.60 -11.38
C ILE A 62 3.59 -16.97 -10.98
N SER A 63 3.43 -18.10 -10.28
CA SER A 63 2.10 -18.48 -9.80
C SER A 63 1.59 -17.44 -8.79
N LYS A 64 0.26 -17.34 -8.65
CA LYS A 64 -0.37 -16.42 -7.69
C LYS A 64 0.12 -16.67 -6.26
N GLU A 65 0.34 -17.93 -5.91
CA GLU A 65 0.87 -18.35 -4.61
C GLU A 65 2.32 -17.91 -4.42
N ALA A 66 3.17 -18.07 -5.44
CA ALA A 66 4.56 -17.62 -5.39
C ALA A 66 4.63 -16.09 -5.26
N GLU A 67 3.85 -15.36 -6.05
CA GLU A 67 3.73 -13.89 -5.94
C GLU A 67 3.30 -13.48 -4.52
N PHE A 68 2.26 -14.13 -3.99
CA PHE A 68 1.80 -13.88 -2.63
C PHE A 68 2.88 -14.14 -1.57
N PHE A 69 3.62 -15.25 -1.67
CA PHE A 69 4.70 -15.55 -0.74
C PHE A 69 5.88 -14.59 -0.86
N LEU A 70 6.18 -14.06 -2.06
CA LEU A 70 7.19 -13.02 -2.23
C LEU A 70 6.77 -11.71 -1.55
N PHE A 71 5.50 -11.30 -1.66
CA PHE A 71 4.96 -10.16 -0.90
C PHE A 71 5.01 -10.39 0.61
N LEU A 72 4.72 -11.61 1.08
CA LEU A 72 4.81 -11.94 2.50
C LEU A 72 6.25 -11.94 3.01
N ALA A 73 7.21 -12.39 2.19
CA ALA A 73 8.63 -12.37 2.52
C ALA A 73 9.16 -10.94 2.62
N ASP A 74 8.82 -10.07 1.66
CA ASP A 74 9.13 -8.64 1.72
C ASP A 74 8.55 -8.01 2.99
N ARG A 75 7.27 -8.28 3.28
CA ARG A 75 6.60 -7.73 4.46
C ARG A 75 7.23 -8.19 5.77
N ALA A 76 7.53 -9.48 5.90
CA ALA A 76 8.16 -10.01 7.10
C ALA A 76 9.52 -9.36 7.36
N GLU A 77 10.32 -9.18 6.30
CA GLU A 77 11.60 -8.48 6.38
C GLU A 77 11.42 -6.99 6.70
N HIS A 78 10.47 -6.31 6.05
CA HIS A 78 10.16 -4.92 6.28
C HIS A 78 9.74 -4.66 7.73
N ILE A 79 8.90 -5.54 8.29
CA ILE A 79 8.49 -5.49 9.69
C ILE A 79 9.70 -5.69 10.60
N ALA A 80 10.53 -6.70 10.34
CA ALA A 80 11.68 -7.02 11.20
C ALA A 80 12.77 -5.94 11.18
N LYS A 81 13.04 -5.33 10.01
CA LYS A 81 14.17 -4.42 9.81
C LYS A 81 13.81 -2.94 9.91
N VAL A 82 12.57 -2.57 9.59
CA VAL A 82 12.16 -1.16 9.49
C VAL A 82 11.10 -0.83 10.51
N ILE A 83 9.98 -1.56 10.54
CA ILE A 83 8.84 -1.17 11.38
C ILE A 83 9.09 -1.45 12.86
N LYS A 84 9.35 -2.71 13.23
CA LYS A 84 9.49 -3.16 14.62
C LYS A 84 10.58 -2.41 15.39
N PRO A 85 11.77 -2.12 14.83
CA PRO A 85 12.80 -1.37 15.55
C PRO A 85 12.49 0.11 15.78
N ASN A 86 11.47 0.68 15.12
CA ASN A 86 11.20 2.12 15.12
C ASN A 86 9.76 2.47 15.59
N LEU A 87 9.10 1.58 16.34
CA LEU A 87 7.70 1.78 16.77
C LEU A 87 7.48 3.02 17.67
N ASP A 88 8.53 3.47 18.34
CA ASP A 88 8.61 4.70 19.14
C ASP A 88 8.63 5.98 18.28
N ARG A 89 8.99 5.87 17.00
CA ARG A 89 9.06 6.99 16.05
C ARG A 89 7.82 7.05 15.17
N LEU A 90 7.61 8.19 14.50
CA LEU A 90 6.61 8.29 13.42
C LEU A 90 7.14 7.57 12.17
N ILE A 91 6.41 6.54 11.72
CA ILE A 91 6.67 5.81 10.48
C ILE A 91 5.48 6.07 9.54
N ILE A 92 5.76 6.45 8.30
CA ILE A 92 4.76 6.66 7.24
C ILE A 92 5.10 5.73 6.08
N ALA A 93 4.25 4.73 5.85
CA ALA A 93 4.45 3.72 4.82
C ALA A 93 3.51 3.93 3.62
N ASP A 94 4.06 3.88 2.41
CA ASP A 94 3.29 3.65 1.17
C ASP A 94 2.91 2.17 1.11
N ARG A 95 1.63 1.88 1.37
CA ARG A 95 1.07 0.54 1.53
C ARG A 95 1.60 -0.23 2.76
N SER A 96 0.89 -1.30 3.07
CA SER A 96 1.09 -2.18 4.23
C SER A 96 0.42 -3.54 3.98
N LEU A 97 0.24 -4.34 5.05
CA LEU A 97 -0.57 -5.55 5.02
C LEU A 97 -2.01 -5.32 4.51
N ILE A 98 -2.56 -4.11 4.61
CA ILE A 98 -3.91 -3.81 4.10
C ILE A 98 -3.98 -4.03 2.59
N SER A 99 -3.01 -3.51 1.83
CA SER A 99 -2.85 -3.85 0.41
C SER A 99 -2.64 -5.36 0.21
N GLY A 100 -1.83 -6.00 1.06
CA GLY A 100 -1.62 -7.46 1.00
C GLY A 100 -2.91 -8.28 1.10
N ILE A 101 -3.83 -7.89 1.99
CA ILE A 101 -5.13 -8.54 2.18
C ILE A 101 -6.04 -8.24 0.99
N ALA A 102 -6.09 -6.98 0.54
CA ALA A 102 -7.01 -6.55 -0.51
C ALA A 102 -6.72 -7.22 -1.87
N TYR A 103 -5.44 -7.40 -2.21
CA TYR A 103 -5.03 -8.00 -3.48
C TYR A 103 -5.04 -9.54 -3.47
N ALA A 104 -4.94 -10.17 -2.29
CA ALA A 104 -4.89 -11.64 -2.14
C ALA A 104 -6.28 -12.32 -2.08
N LYS A 105 -7.26 -11.78 -2.81
CA LYS A 105 -8.69 -12.15 -2.65
C LYS A 105 -9.04 -13.61 -2.90
N ASP A 106 -8.31 -14.28 -3.81
CA ASP A 106 -8.64 -15.63 -4.26
C ASP A 106 -7.85 -16.68 -3.47
N LEU A 107 -7.05 -16.25 -2.48
CA LEU A 107 -6.23 -17.13 -1.66
C LEU A 107 -6.93 -17.38 -0.31
N PRO A 108 -7.23 -18.65 0.04
CA PRO A 108 -7.75 -19.00 1.34
C PRO A 108 -6.84 -18.48 2.46
N GLU A 109 -7.45 -18.05 3.57
CA GLU A 109 -6.74 -17.62 4.78
C GLU A 109 -5.76 -16.45 4.57
N SER A 110 -5.84 -15.72 3.45
CA SER A 110 -4.89 -14.66 3.11
C SER A 110 -4.79 -13.58 4.20
N GLN A 111 -5.89 -13.26 4.89
CA GLN A 111 -5.86 -12.33 6.02
C GLN A 111 -5.01 -12.84 7.19
N ALA A 112 -5.21 -14.10 7.60
CA ALA A 112 -4.46 -14.70 8.71
C ALA A 112 -2.96 -14.81 8.37
N ILE A 113 -2.63 -15.18 7.13
CA ILE A 113 -1.26 -15.30 6.66
C ILE A 113 -0.58 -13.93 6.56
N ASN A 114 -1.29 -12.89 6.10
CA ASN A 114 -0.77 -11.51 6.13
C ASN A 114 -0.49 -11.05 7.56
N LEU A 115 -1.40 -11.29 8.51
CA LEU A 115 -1.17 -10.96 9.93
C LEU A 115 0.01 -11.72 10.54
N LEU A 116 0.20 -12.99 10.17
CA LEU A 116 1.35 -13.78 10.58
C LEU A 116 2.66 -13.13 10.10
N SER A 117 2.70 -12.68 8.84
CA SER A 117 3.89 -12.03 8.28
C SER A 117 4.29 -10.74 9.01
N THR A 118 3.35 -10.08 9.70
CA THR A 118 3.65 -8.89 10.50
C THR A 118 3.85 -9.16 11.98
N GLN A 119 3.81 -10.41 12.43
CA GLN A 119 3.84 -10.77 13.86
C GLN A 119 2.72 -10.06 14.65
N GLY A 120 1.57 -9.81 14.01
CA GLY A 120 0.45 -9.06 14.59
C GLY A 120 0.65 -7.55 14.68
N ILE A 121 1.76 -6.99 14.18
CA ILE A 121 1.95 -5.55 14.07
C ILE A 121 1.06 -5.02 12.94
N VAL A 122 0.23 -4.03 13.26
CA VAL A 122 -0.70 -3.39 12.32
C VAL A 122 -0.55 -1.86 12.39
N PRO A 123 -0.95 -1.11 11.35
CA PRO A 123 -0.97 0.34 11.38
C PRO A 123 -1.80 0.86 12.56
N ASP A 124 -1.22 1.82 13.28
CA ASP A 124 -1.96 2.60 14.28
C ASP A 124 -3.00 3.49 13.59
N LEU A 125 -2.65 4.03 12.42
CA LEU A 125 -3.51 4.88 11.61
C LEU A 125 -3.38 4.50 10.13
N CYS A 126 -4.49 4.23 9.48
CA CYS A 126 -4.56 3.91 8.07
C CYS A 126 -5.38 4.97 7.33
N PHE A 127 -4.75 5.69 6.40
CA PHE A 127 -5.44 6.57 5.48
C PHE A 127 -5.78 5.80 4.21
N VAL A 128 -7.06 5.69 3.90
CA VAL A 128 -7.53 5.06 2.65
C VAL A 128 -7.97 6.15 1.69
N PHE A 129 -7.22 6.31 0.60
CA PHE A 129 -7.54 7.24 -0.47
C PHE A 129 -8.66 6.67 -1.33
N VAL A 130 -9.82 7.31 -1.27
CA VAL A 130 -11.02 6.91 -2.00
C VAL A 130 -11.21 7.85 -3.18
N ILE A 131 -11.25 7.29 -4.38
CA ILE A 131 -11.48 8.01 -5.63
C ILE A 131 -12.78 7.52 -6.27
N ASP A 132 -13.56 8.46 -6.81
CA ASP A 132 -14.74 8.13 -7.60
C ASP A 132 -14.37 7.70 -9.03
N LYS A 133 -15.33 7.07 -9.72
CA LYS A 133 -15.14 6.56 -11.08
C LYS A 133 -14.76 7.64 -12.09
N ALA A 134 -15.39 8.82 -12.02
CA ALA A 134 -15.17 9.89 -12.98
C ALA A 134 -13.77 10.50 -12.83
N THR A 135 -13.36 10.75 -11.59
CA THR A 135 -12.01 11.24 -11.26
C THR A 135 -10.94 10.21 -11.63
N LEU A 136 -11.19 8.92 -11.39
CA LEU A 136 -10.29 7.84 -11.80
C LEU A 136 -10.14 7.76 -13.32
N GLN A 137 -11.25 7.89 -14.07
CA GLN A 137 -11.25 7.94 -15.53
C GLN A 137 -10.40 9.09 -16.06
N ASP A 138 -10.58 10.28 -15.51
CA ASP A 138 -9.81 11.48 -15.89
C ASP A 138 -8.31 11.28 -15.65
N ARG A 139 -7.91 10.81 -14.46
CA ARG A 139 -6.50 10.58 -14.11
C ARG A 139 -5.84 9.51 -14.96
N LEU A 140 -6.54 8.44 -15.30
CA LEU A 140 -6.02 7.39 -16.17
C LEU A 140 -5.86 7.88 -17.62
N SER A 141 -6.71 8.81 -18.09
CA SER A 141 -6.62 9.35 -19.44
C SER A 141 -5.35 10.16 -19.72
N THR A 142 -4.70 10.65 -18.66
CA THR A 142 -3.49 11.49 -18.73
C THR A 142 -2.17 10.71 -18.65
N LYS A 143 -2.21 9.38 -18.49
CA LYS A 143 -1.03 8.50 -18.40
C LYS A 143 -0.89 7.55 -19.59
N THR A 144 0.35 7.18 -19.92
CA THR A 144 0.66 6.09 -20.84
C THR A 144 0.30 4.74 -20.22
N LYS A 145 -0.45 3.91 -20.95
CA LYS A 145 -1.06 2.70 -20.40
C LYS A 145 -0.06 1.62 -20.02
N ASP A 146 0.13 1.38 -18.71
CA ASP A 146 0.90 0.23 -18.20
C ASP A 146 0.03 -1.04 -18.04
N ALA A 147 0.64 -2.22 -17.89
CA ALA A 147 -0.05 -3.52 -17.81
C ALA A 147 -1.09 -3.67 -16.68
N ILE A 148 -1.02 -2.83 -15.63
CA ILE A 148 -2.03 -2.75 -14.57
C ILE A 148 -3.33 -2.10 -15.08
N GLU A 149 -3.23 -1.20 -16.06
CA GLU A 149 -4.38 -0.48 -16.65
C GLU A 149 -5.25 -1.34 -17.55
N THR A 150 -4.75 -2.50 -17.98
CA THR A 150 -5.49 -3.47 -18.81
C THR A 150 -6.57 -4.21 -18.02
N ARG A 151 -6.53 -4.19 -16.68
CA ARG A 151 -7.55 -4.83 -15.82
C ARG A 151 -8.85 -4.02 -15.70
N GLY A 152 -8.85 -2.76 -16.13
CA GLY A 152 -10.03 -1.89 -16.23
C GLY A 152 -10.41 -1.15 -14.95
N ILE A 153 -11.14 -0.04 -15.11
CA ILE A 153 -11.60 0.84 -14.01
C ILE A 153 -12.40 0.06 -12.95
N GLU A 154 -13.27 -0.87 -13.38
CA GLU A 154 -14.09 -1.67 -12.46
C GLU A 154 -13.24 -2.56 -11.55
N TYR A 155 -12.13 -3.11 -12.06
CA TYR A 155 -11.21 -3.88 -11.24
C TYR A 155 -10.54 -2.99 -10.18
N LEU A 156 -10.11 -1.78 -10.55
CA LEU A 156 -9.54 -0.85 -9.58
C LEU A 156 -10.56 -0.46 -8.50
N LEU A 157 -11.80 -0.18 -8.87
CA LEU A 157 -12.85 0.14 -7.89
C LEU A 157 -13.16 -1.07 -6.97
N ASP A 158 -13.18 -2.30 -7.49
CA ASP A 158 -13.29 -3.52 -6.67
C ASP A 158 -12.12 -3.65 -5.68
N ILE A 159 -10.88 -3.36 -6.11
CA ILE A 159 -9.73 -3.34 -5.21
C ILE A 159 -9.86 -2.23 -4.16
N GLN A 160 -10.35 -1.04 -4.52
CA GLN A 160 -10.59 0.04 -3.56
C GLN A 160 -11.54 -0.41 -2.44
N ASP A 161 -12.66 -1.04 -2.80
CA ASP A 161 -13.61 -1.55 -1.81
C ASP A 161 -12.99 -2.61 -0.90
N ARG A 162 -12.09 -3.45 -1.44
CA ARG A 162 -11.34 -4.43 -0.64
C ARG A 162 -10.35 -3.76 0.31
N ILE A 163 -9.65 -2.72 -0.14
CA ILE A 163 -8.73 -1.93 0.70
C ILE A 163 -9.52 -1.30 1.85
N ILE A 164 -10.67 -0.67 1.58
CA ILE A 164 -11.55 -0.09 2.61
C ILE A 164 -11.93 -1.16 3.64
N ARG A 165 -12.46 -2.30 3.20
CA ARG A 165 -12.84 -3.41 4.10
C ARG A 165 -11.66 -3.93 4.91
N ALA A 166 -10.51 -4.15 4.28
CA ALA A 166 -9.31 -4.65 4.94
C ALA A 166 -8.80 -3.65 6.01
N ALA A 167 -8.80 -2.35 5.70
CA ALA A 167 -8.39 -1.30 6.62
C ALA A 167 -9.28 -1.27 7.86
N CYS A 168 -10.60 -1.20 7.68
CA CYS A 168 -11.56 -1.16 8.77
C CYS A 168 -11.47 -2.40 9.70
N ASN A 169 -11.09 -3.56 9.17
CA ASN A 169 -11.01 -4.80 9.94
C ASN A 169 -9.65 -5.05 10.60
N THR A 170 -8.60 -4.31 10.21
CA THR A 170 -7.22 -4.68 10.55
C THR A 170 -6.42 -3.54 11.18
N ALA A 171 -6.57 -2.31 10.69
CA ALA A 171 -5.89 -1.16 11.28
C ALA A 171 -6.58 -0.74 12.59
N LYS A 172 -5.84 -0.13 13.52
CA LYS A 172 -6.45 0.35 14.78
C LYS A 172 -7.43 1.49 14.53
N HIS A 173 -7.09 2.40 13.62
CA HIS A 173 -7.94 3.48 13.17
C HIS A 173 -7.84 3.62 11.65
N THR A 174 -8.99 3.84 11.00
CA THR A 174 -9.08 4.04 9.56
C THR A 174 -9.73 5.39 9.28
N ILE A 175 -9.14 6.15 8.36
CA ILE A 175 -9.65 7.45 7.89
C ILE A 175 -9.74 7.39 6.38
N HIS A 176 -10.91 7.74 5.85
CA HIS A 176 -11.11 7.81 4.40
C HIS A 176 -10.79 9.22 3.92
N ILE A 177 -9.92 9.30 2.92
CA ILE A 177 -9.49 10.55 2.31
C ILE A 177 -10.17 10.67 0.95
N ASN A 178 -10.90 11.75 0.73
CA ASN A 178 -11.46 12.04 -0.59
C ASN A 178 -10.33 12.42 -1.54
N ALA A 179 -9.93 11.47 -2.39
CA ALA A 179 -8.83 11.64 -3.31
C ALA A 179 -9.13 12.61 -4.47
N ALA A 180 -10.39 13.08 -4.63
CA ALA A 180 -10.77 14.10 -5.60
C ALA A 180 -10.46 15.53 -5.14
N ASN A 181 -10.21 15.74 -3.84
CA ASN A 181 -9.82 17.04 -3.31
C ASN A 181 -8.44 17.46 -3.84
N ASP A 182 -8.14 18.76 -3.79
CA ASP A 182 -6.83 19.28 -4.18
C ASP A 182 -5.72 18.82 -3.21
N ILE A 183 -4.47 18.88 -3.68
CA ILE A 183 -3.30 18.37 -2.97
C ILE A 183 -3.16 19.03 -1.60
N ALA A 184 -3.38 20.34 -1.48
CA ALA A 184 -3.17 21.10 -0.26
C ALA A 184 -4.22 20.74 0.79
N THR A 185 -5.49 20.64 0.39
CA THR A 185 -6.58 20.19 1.27
C THR A 185 -6.30 18.80 1.85
N ILE A 186 -5.91 17.84 1.01
CA ILE A 186 -5.58 16.49 1.47
C ILE A 186 -4.36 16.53 2.41
N THR A 187 -3.31 17.28 2.06
CA THR A 187 -2.11 17.38 2.90
C THR A 187 -2.46 17.90 4.30
N GLN A 188 -3.28 18.96 4.38
CA GLN A 188 -3.72 19.55 5.64
C GLN A 188 -4.52 18.54 6.49
N GLU A 189 -5.45 17.80 5.87
CA GLU A 189 -6.23 16.76 6.52
C GLU A 189 -5.34 15.66 7.12
N LEU A 190 -4.40 15.13 6.33
CA LEU A 190 -3.44 14.12 6.77
C LEU A 190 -2.59 14.63 7.95
N CYS A 191 -2.02 15.83 7.84
CA CYS A 191 -1.21 16.44 8.88
C CYS A 191 -1.99 16.64 10.19
N ALA A 192 -3.25 17.09 10.11
CA ALA A 192 -4.11 17.29 11.27
C ALA A 192 -4.36 15.97 12.01
N HIS A 193 -4.71 14.90 11.29
CA HIS A 193 -4.95 13.59 11.87
C HIS A 193 -3.68 12.95 12.47
N ILE A 194 -2.53 13.05 11.79
CA ILE A 194 -1.25 12.55 12.31
C ILE A 194 -0.89 13.29 13.60
N THR A 195 -0.95 14.62 13.60
CA THR A 195 -0.60 15.45 14.77
C THR A 195 -1.51 15.17 15.96
N HIS A 196 -2.83 15.05 15.71
CA HIS A 196 -3.79 14.72 16.75
C HIS A 196 -3.53 13.35 17.37
N ALA A 197 -3.26 12.33 16.54
CA ALA A 197 -2.98 10.97 17.02
C ALA A 197 -1.64 10.86 17.76
N MET A 198 -0.65 11.70 17.44
CA MET A 198 0.61 11.79 18.18
C MET A 198 0.44 12.46 19.55
N GLY A 199 -0.42 13.49 19.66
CA GLY A 199 -0.66 14.22 20.92
C GLY A 199 -1.63 13.53 21.88
N SER A 200 -2.35 12.50 21.44
CA SER A 200 -3.30 11.74 22.27
C SER A 200 -2.66 10.52 22.97
N ARG A 201 -1.33 10.40 22.93
CA ARG A 201 -0.53 9.36 23.59
C ARG A 201 0.23 9.94 24.78
#